data_AF-A0A5D2VFY2-F1
#
_entry.id   AF-A0A5D2VFY2-F1
#
_cell.length_a   1.000
_cell.length_b   1.000
_cell.length_c   1.000
_cell.angle_alpha   90.00
_cell.angle_beta   90.00
_cell.angle_gamma   90.00
#
_symmetry.space_group_name_H-M   'P 1'
#
loop_
_entity.id
_entity.type
_entity.pdbx_description
1 polymer ?
#
loop_
_entity_poly.entity_id
_entity_poly.type
_entity_poly.pdbx_seq_one_letter_code
_entity_poly.pdbx_strand_id
1 'polypeptide(L)'
;MPTNGVGVSHHVIGSLSENKNERVVCVKNMTPEVILLYATRLRNALGRNVVKLKTGHVTKHPSVQGTWTTNRCEILRHSSTKFFTTLSVCFFIVLCSHDGNFAATFTLWR
;
A
#
# COMPACT_ATOMS: atom_id res chain seq x y z
N MET A 1 8.79 27.57 -54.54
CA MET A 1 9.17 28.77 -53.77
C MET A 1 9.56 28.32 -52.37
N PRO A 2 10.85 28.27 -51.98
CA PRO A 2 11.18 28.01 -50.59
C PRO A 2 10.95 29.28 -49.79
N THR A 3 10.14 29.20 -48.74
CA THR A 3 9.96 30.28 -47.78
C THR A 3 11.25 30.47 -47.00
N ASN A 4 11.77 31.69 -47.01
CA ASN A 4 12.89 32.13 -46.18
C ASN A 4 12.54 31.94 -44.69
N GLY A 5 12.82 30.75 -44.16
CA GLY A 5 12.77 30.47 -42.74
C GLY A 5 14.03 31.04 -42.11
N VAL A 6 13.92 32.20 -41.48
CA VAL A 6 14.96 32.74 -40.60
C VAL A 6 15.25 31.67 -39.55
N GLY A 7 16.37 30.96 -39.71
CA GLY A 7 16.83 29.95 -38.78
C GLY A 7 17.21 30.61 -37.46
N VAL A 8 16.24 30.72 -36.55
CA VAL A 8 16.53 31.03 -35.15
C VAL A 8 17.25 29.83 -34.55
N SER A 9 18.59 29.84 -34.65
CA SER A 9 19.44 28.86 -33.96
C SER A 9 19.22 29.00 -32.45
N HIS A 10 18.42 28.09 -31.91
CA HIS A 10 18.20 27.97 -30.48
C HIS A 10 19.09 26.85 -29.97
N HIS A 11 20.11 27.18 -29.17
CA HIS A 11 20.92 26.17 -28.52
C HIS A 11 20.06 25.46 -27.47
N VAL A 12 19.91 24.15 -27.63
CA VAL A 12 19.10 23.29 -26.76
C VAL A 12 19.93 22.12 -26.29
N ILE A 13 19.62 21.64 -25.09
CA ILE A 13 20.08 20.36 -24.58
C ILE A 13 18.87 19.48 -24.34
N GLY A 14 18.98 18.20 -24.67
CA GLY A 14 17.88 17.25 -24.58
C GLY A 14 18.32 15.91 -24.01
N SER A 15 17.37 15.20 -23.41
CA SER A 15 17.54 13.82 -22.95
C SER A 15 16.41 12.95 -23.51
N LEU A 16 16.77 11.77 -24.03
CA LEU A 16 15.84 10.72 -24.41
C LEU A 16 15.91 9.60 -23.36
N SER A 17 14.78 9.28 -22.73
CA SER A 17 14.69 8.17 -21.77
C SER A 17 14.29 6.86 -22.45
N GLU A 18 14.52 5.71 -21.78
CA GLU A 18 14.10 4.38 -22.26
C GLU A 18 12.60 4.30 -22.58
N ASN A 19 11.79 5.04 -21.82
CA ASN A 19 10.34 5.18 -22.05
C ASN A 19 10.00 6.01 -23.30
N LYS A 20 10.99 6.34 -24.15
CA LYS A 20 10.91 7.16 -25.36
C LYS A 20 10.41 8.58 -25.13
N ASN A 21 10.37 9.03 -23.87
CA ASN A 21 9.97 10.38 -23.53
C ASN A 21 11.17 11.31 -23.72
N GLU A 22 10.97 12.39 -24.48
CA GLU A 22 11.98 13.40 -24.73
C GLU A 22 11.75 14.60 -23.82
N ARG A 23 12.84 15.13 -23.27
CA ARG A 23 12.83 16.41 -22.56
C ARG A 23 13.89 17.31 -23.14
N VAL A 24 13.48 18.52 -23.56
CA VAL A 24 14.35 19.51 -24.18
C VAL A 24 14.30 20.80 -23.36
N VAL A 25 15.47 21.39 -23.13
CA VAL A 25 15.62 22.69 -22.45
C VAL A 25 16.45 23.59 -23.35
N CYS A 26 15.98 24.82 -23.57
CA CYS A 26 16.82 25.83 -24.21
C CYS A 26 17.86 26.37 -23.24
N VAL A 27 19.10 26.53 -23.71
CA VAL A 27 20.24 27.05 -22.96
C VAL A 27 20.75 28.40 -23.49
N LYS A 28 19.96 29.10 -24.31
CA LYS A 28 20.34 30.40 -24.85
C LYS A 28 20.58 31.40 -23.70
N ASN A 29 21.72 32.08 -23.75
CA ASN A 29 22.13 33.10 -22.77
C ASN A 29 22.27 32.59 -21.32
N MET A 30 22.49 31.29 -21.11
CA MET A 30 22.78 30.73 -19.78
C MET A 30 24.29 30.67 -19.52
N THR A 31 24.70 30.80 -18.26
CA THR A 31 26.10 30.59 -17.84
C THR A 31 26.41 29.08 -17.81
N PRO A 32 27.69 28.67 -17.95
CA PRO A 32 28.06 27.25 -17.97
C PRO A 32 27.64 26.48 -16.70
N GLU A 33 27.61 27.15 -15.54
CA GLU A 33 27.15 26.55 -14.28
C GLU A 33 25.66 26.19 -14.33
N VAL A 34 24.84 27.08 -14.93
CA VAL A 34 23.41 26.85 -15.12
C VAL A 34 23.17 25.74 -16.13
N ILE A 35 23.97 25.69 -17.21
CA ILE A 35 23.91 24.61 -18.20
C ILE A 35 24.25 23.26 -17.56
N LEU A 36 25.30 23.19 -16.74
CA LEU A 36 25.68 21.99 -15.99
C LEU A 36 24.58 21.53 -15.03
N LEU A 37 23.91 22.47 -14.36
CA LEU A 37 22.76 22.18 -13.50
C LEU A 37 21.61 21.55 -14.30
N TYR A 38 21.24 22.12 -15.45
CA TYR A 38 20.18 21.56 -16.30
C TYR A 38 20.57 20.20 -16.88
N ALA A 39 21.82 20.02 -17.33
CA ALA A 39 22.32 18.74 -17.81
C ALA A 39 22.25 17.67 -16.70
N THR A 40 22.62 18.02 -15.46
CA THR A 40 22.53 17.13 -14.30
C THR A 40 21.08 16.77 -13.97
N ARG A 41 20.16 17.73 -14.03
CA ARG A 41 18.72 17.49 -13.82
C ARG A 41 18.12 16.59 -14.90
N LEU A 42 18.49 16.79 -16.16
CA LEU A 42 18.06 15.95 -17.28
C LEU A 42 18.59 14.52 -17.13
N ARG A 43 19.87 14.36 -16.75
CA ARG A 43 20.47 13.04 -16.45
C ARG A 43 19.74 12.31 -15.32
N ASN A 44 19.39 13.03 -14.25
CA ASN A 44 18.73 12.43 -13.09
C ASN A 44 17.21 12.23 -13.30
N ALA A 45 16.65 12.65 -14.43
CA ALA A 45 15.24 12.50 -14.72
C ALA A 45 14.92 11.10 -15.28
N LEU A 46 13.91 10.43 -14.71
CA LEU A 46 13.47 9.09 -15.12
C LEU A 46 12.54 9.07 -16.35
N GLY A 47 12.29 10.21 -16.99
CA GLY A 47 11.42 10.29 -18.16
C GLY A 47 9.90 10.15 -17.89
N ARG A 48 9.44 10.14 -16.63
CA ARG A 48 7.99 10.23 -16.31
C ARG A 48 7.49 11.65 -16.54
N ASN A 49 6.24 11.85 -16.95
CA ASN A 49 5.71 13.21 -17.11
C ASN A 49 5.70 13.97 -15.77
N VAL A 50 6.07 15.25 -15.80
CA VAL A 50 6.04 16.13 -14.62
C VAL A 50 4.60 16.58 -14.41
N VAL A 51 3.84 15.76 -13.71
CA VAL A 51 2.43 16.02 -13.36
C VAL A 51 2.27 15.93 -11.84
N LYS A 52 1.21 16.54 -11.31
CA LYS A 52 0.90 16.46 -9.88
C LYS A 52 0.75 14.99 -9.47
N LEU A 53 1.56 14.56 -8.49
CA LEU A 53 1.44 13.23 -7.90
C LEU A 53 0.12 13.14 -7.15
N LYS A 54 -0.64 12.06 -7.39
CA LYS A 54 -1.91 11.80 -6.68
C LYS A 54 -1.66 11.33 -5.26
N THR A 55 -0.67 10.47 -5.06
CA THR A 55 -0.28 9.90 -3.77
C THR A 55 1.25 9.95 -3.63
N GLY A 56 1.76 10.19 -2.42
CA GLY A 56 3.20 10.25 -2.15
C GLY A 56 3.89 8.88 -2.10
N HIS A 57 3.12 7.82 -1.84
CA HIS A 57 3.61 6.45 -1.76
C HIS A 57 2.79 5.54 -2.68
N VAL A 58 3.47 4.55 -3.26
CA VAL A 58 2.87 3.48 -4.07
C VAL A 58 3.44 2.17 -3.57
N THR A 59 2.57 1.31 -3.05
CA THR A 59 2.90 -0.07 -2.67
C THR A 59 2.07 -1.05 -3.47
N LYS A 60 2.69 -2.16 -3.89
CA LYS A 60 2.00 -3.28 -4.53
C LYS A 60 1.29 -4.18 -3.51
N HIS A 61 1.72 -4.14 -2.24
CA HIS A 61 1.21 -4.98 -1.15
C HIS A 61 0.82 -4.09 0.02
N PRO A 62 -0.39 -3.50 -0.01
CA PRO A 62 -0.79 -2.47 0.96
C PRO A 62 -1.09 -2.99 2.35
N SER A 63 -1.39 -4.28 2.51
CA SER A 63 -1.68 -4.89 3.81
C SER A 63 -0.89 -6.17 4.01
N VAL A 64 -0.42 -6.36 5.25
CA VAL A 64 0.25 -7.57 5.72
C VAL A 64 -0.74 -8.51 6.43
N GLN A 65 -1.76 -7.98 7.12
CA GLN A 65 -2.72 -8.74 7.93
C GLN A 65 -4.13 -8.81 7.31
N GLY A 66 -4.22 -8.52 6.01
CA GLY A 66 -5.46 -8.44 5.25
C GLY A 66 -6.17 -7.09 5.40
N THR A 67 -7.04 -6.79 4.44
CA THR A 67 -7.83 -5.54 4.43
C THR A 67 -8.97 -5.64 5.43
N TRP A 68 -9.25 -4.55 6.15
CA TRP A 68 -10.39 -4.50 7.07
C TRP A 68 -11.70 -4.83 6.34
N THR A 69 -12.52 -5.70 6.94
CA THR A 69 -13.82 -6.11 6.42
C THR A 69 -14.86 -6.04 7.55
N THR A 70 -16.02 -5.44 7.28
CA THR A 70 -17.09 -5.28 8.28
C THR A 70 -17.57 -6.62 8.84
N ASN A 71 -17.65 -7.66 7.99
CA ASN A 71 -18.12 -9.00 8.36
C ASN A 71 -17.12 -9.78 9.23
N ARG A 72 -15.89 -9.29 9.44
CA ARG A 72 -14.88 -10.02 10.24
C ARG A 72 -15.29 -10.12 11.71
N CYS A 73 -16.05 -9.16 12.22
CA CYS A 73 -16.63 -9.23 13.57
C CYS A 73 -17.82 -10.21 13.68
N GLU A 74 -18.50 -10.49 12.57
CA GLU A 74 -19.68 -11.36 12.56
C GLU A 74 -19.28 -12.84 12.65
N ILE A 75 -18.17 -13.22 12.01
CA ILE A 75 -17.59 -14.56 12.13
C ILE A 75 -17.12 -14.84 13.57
N LEU A 76 -16.56 -13.83 14.26
CA LEU A 76 -16.18 -13.97 15.67
C LEU A 76 -17.41 -14.05 16.60
N ARG A 77 -18.53 -13.38 16.27
CA ARG A 77 -19.81 -13.53 17.00
C ARG A 77 -20.46 -14.90 16.79
N HIS A 78 -20.42 -15.44 15.58
CA HIS A 78 -20.99 -16.76 15.28
C HIS A 78 -20.14 -17.93 15.79
N SER A 79 -18.81 -17.76 15.88
CA SER A 79 -17.93 -18.79 16.45
C SER A 79 -18.08 -18.88 17.98
N SER A 80 -18.35 -17.76 18.67
CA SER A 80 -18.56 -17.75 20.12
C SER A 80 -19.92 -18.34 20.55
N THR A 81 -20.95 -18.27 19.70
CA THR A 81 -22.29 -18.84 19.97
C THR A 81 -22.41 -20.33 19.64
N LYS A 82 -21.45 -20.93 18.93
CA LYS A 82 -21.46 -22.37 18.59
C LYS A 82 -20.77 -23.26 19.63
N PHE A 83 -19.99 -22.69 20.56
CA PHE A 83 -19.34 -23.45 21.64
C PHE A 83 -20.26 -23.77 22.82
N PHE A 84 -21.43 -23.13 22.95
CA PHE A 84 -22.30 -23.30 24.12
C PHE A 84 -23.48 -24.27 23.95
N THR A 85 -23.74 -24.80 22.75
CA THR A 85 -24.95 -25.63 22.53
C THR A 85 -24.69 -27.05 22.00
N THR A 86 -23.44 -27.50 21.91
CA THR A 86 -23.14 -28.88 21.46
C THR A 86 -22.21 -29.61 22.42
N LEU A 87 -22.63 -29.69 23.68
CA LEU A 87 -22.15 -30.68 24.66
C LEU A 87 -23.37 -31.31 25.34
N SER A 88 -24.33 -31.75 24.54
CA SER A 88 -25.34 -32.72 24.97
C SER A 88 -24.86 -34.12 24.55
N VAL A 89 -23.85 -34.60 25.26
CA VAL A 89 -23.64 -36.05 25.44
C VAL A 89 -23.22 -36.23 26.90
N CYS A 90 -24.23 -36.46 27.73
CA CYS A 90 -24.19 -37.27 28.95
C CYS A 90 -23.01 -37.05 29.93
N PHE A 91 -23.02 -35.94 30.68
CA PHE A 91 -22.54 -35.94 32.06
C PHE A 91 -23.37 -34.93 32.88
N PHE A 92 -24.32 -35.45 33.66
CA PHE A 92 -25.00 -34.64 34.67
C PHE A 92 -24.03 -34.40 35.82
N ILE A 93 -23.34 -33.26 35.80
CA ILE A 93 -22.67 -32.76 36.99
C ILE A 93 -23.74 -31.99 37.79
N VAL A 94 -24.23 -32.60 38.87
CA VAL A 94 -25.02 -31.87 39.87
C VAL A 94 -24.06 -31.08 40.73
N LEU A 95 -23.92 -29.78 40.44
CA LEU A 95 -23.25 -28.83 41.32
C LEU A 95 -24.28 -28.34 42.35
N CYS A 96 -24.32 -28.96 43.52
CA CYS A 96 -25.00 -28.36 44.67
C CYS A 96 -24.11 -27.24 45.23
N SER A 97 -24.57 -26.00 45.14
CA SER A 97 -23.94 -24.85 45.78
C SER A 97 -24.73 -24.51 47.04
N HIS A 98 -24.13 -24.71 48.21
CA HIS A 98 -24.55 -24.07 49.44
C HIS A 98 -23.31 -23.41 50.05
N ASP A 99 -23.29 -22.09 50.00
CA ASP A 99 -22.33 -21.18 50.65
C ASP A 99 -20.83 -21.39 50.31
N GLY A 100 -20.49 -21.18 49.03
CA GLY A 100 -19.19 -20.62 48.68
C GLY A 100 -17.97 -21.55 48.68
N ASN A 101 -18.12 -22.84 48.97
CA ASN A 101 -17.04 -23.82 48.77
C ASN A 101 -17.45 -24.87 47.73
N PHE A 102 -16.77 -24.88 46.58
CA PHE A 102 -16.96 -25.89 45.54
C PHE A 102 -16.17 -27.16 45.90
N ALA A 103 -16.86 -28.20 46.37
CA ALA A 103 -16.30 -29.54 46.46
C ALA A 103 -16.78 -30.37 45.27
N ALA A 104 -15.87 -30.74 44.37
CA ALA A 104 -16.15 -31.68 43.29
C ALA A 104 -15.72 -33.08 43.73
N THR A 105 -16.67 -33.96 44.04
CA THR A 105 -16.39 -35.37 44.27
C THR A 105 -16.60 -36.14 42.96
N PHE A 106 -15.50 -36.64 42.40
CA PHE A 106 -15.54 -37.48 41.20
C PHE A 106 -15.75 -38.93 41.60
N THR A 107 -16.90 -39.51 41.27
CA THR A 107 -17.10 -40.97 41.32
C THR A 107 -16.88 -41.54 39.93
N LEU A 108 -15.81 -42.33 39.79
CA LEU A 108 -15.54 -43.13 38.61
C LEU A 108 -16.37 -44.42 38.69
N TRP A 109 -17.31 -44.62 37.77
CA TRP A 109 -17.96 -45.93 37.62
C TRP A 109 -17.22 -46.73 36.55
N ARG A 110 -16.34 -47.61 37.04
CA ARG A 110 -15.58 -48.70 36.40
C ARG A 110 -14.81 -48.42 35.11
#